data_AF-A0A2P4YD71-F1
#
_entry.id   AF-A0A2P4YD71-F1
#
_cell.length_a   1.000
_cell.length_b   1.000
_cell.length_c   1.000
_cell.angle_alpha   90.00
_cell.angle_beta   90.00
_cell.angle_gamma   90.00
#
_symmetry.space_group_name_H-M   'P 1'
#
loop_
_entity.id
_entity.type
_entity.pdbx_description
1 polymer ?
#
loop_
_entity_poly.entity_id
_entity_poly.type
_entity_poly.pdbx_seq_one_letter_code
_entity_poly.pdbx_strand_id
1 'polypeptide(L)'
;MRTYPNDTSFCGGALISPTHVLTSAICDQRGINYISVGSHNVDGTDAGEEIKAKAVHIHPKYNPNISLAWDYAVVTLERPRKFVPVNFARNDSEIQEGMPTSVMGWGIVTCEDEGYSLELRSVVLEVWDNKNCSEVYTDLSPSQQSQQCAGGIVHKCTAPGDMGAPLIKENKEGDATRDDCASMD
;
A
#
# COMPACT_ATOMS: atom_id res chain seq x y z
N MET A 1 6.99 -5.14 4.30
CA MET A 1 8.23 -5.47 3.55
C MET A 1 9.41 -5.44 4.50
N ARG A 2 10.33 -6.41 4.40
CA ARG A 2 11.45 -6.62 5.33
C ARG A 2 12.73 -7.02 4.59
N THR A 3 13.89 -6.64 5.15
CA THR A 3 15.21 -7.00 4.62
C THR A 3 15.72 -8.31 5.22
N TYR A 4 15.40 -8.55 6.49
CA TYR A 4 15.77 -9.76 7.23
C TYR A 4 14.52 -10.46 7.79
N PRO A 5 14.60 -11.77 8.11
CA PRO A 5 13.49 -12.46 8.74
C PRO A 5 13.27 -11.94 10.17
N ASN A 6 12.00 -11.87 10.61
CA ASN A 6 11.58 -11.32 11.91
C ASN A 6 12.02 -9.85 12.15
N ASP A 7 12.26 -9.09 11.08
CA ASP A 7 12.62 -7.67 11.15
C ASP A 7 11.37 -6.77 11.17
N THR A 8 11.55 -5.51 11.56
CA THR A 8 10.49 -4.50 11.46
C THR A 8 10.18 -4.21 10.00
N SER A 9 8.91 -4.22 9.64
CA SER A 9 8.48 -3.83 8.30
C SER A 9 8.80 -2.37 8.01
N PHE A 10 9.42 -2.08 6.86
CA PHE A 10 9.80 -0.73 6.47
C PHE A 10 8.90 -0.07 5.41
N CYS A 11 8.08 -0.89 4.74
CA CYS A 11 7.11 -0.47 3.74
C CYS A 11 5.89 -1.38 3.82
N GLY A 12 4.76 -0.85 3.38
CA GLY A 12 3.52 -1.57 3.14
C GLY A 12 3.45 -2.27 1.78
N GLY A 13 2.30 -2.87 1.51
CA GLY A 13 1.98 -3.54 0.26
C GLY A 13 0.59 -4.17 0.32
N ALA A 14 0.06 -4.54 -0.84
CA ALA A 14 -1.22 -5.22 -0.97
C ALA A 14 -1.02 -6.60 -1.62
N LEU A 15 -1.57 -7.66 -1.00
CA LEU A 15 -1.62 -8.96 -1.65
C LEU A 15 -2.63 -8.89 -2.81
N ILE A 16 -2.18 -9.06 -4.05
CA ILE A 16 -3.02 -8.95 -5.26
C ILE A 16 -3.29 -10.32 -5.92
N SER A 17 -2.59 -11.36 -5.46
CA SER A 17 -2.89 -12.76 -5.74
C SER A 17 -2.22 -13.62 -4.66
N PRO A 18 -2.47 -14.94 -4.57
CA PRO A 18 -1.82 -15.78 -3.57
C PRO A 18 -0.28 -15.71 -3.57
N THR A 19 0.35 -15.35 -4.68
CA THR A 19 1.83 -15.30 -4.83
C THR A 19 2.38 -13.92 -5.19
N HIS A 20 1.56 -12.87 -5.24
CA HIS A 20 2.03 -11.54 -5.66
C HIS A 20 1.57 -10.44 -4.72
N VAL A 21 2.49 -9.55 -4.39
CA VAL A 21 2.24 -8.35 -3.60
C VAL A 21 2.60 -7.12 -4.43
N LEU A 22 1.68 -6.16 -4.51
CA LEU A 22 1.92 -4.84 -5.10
C LEU A 22 2.45 -3.90 -4.02
N THR A 23 3.47 -3.11 -4.36
CA THR A 23 4.07 -2.11 -3.47
C THR A 23 4.69 -0.99 -4.29
N SER A 24 5.30 -0.01 -3.62
CA SER A 24 6.06 1.06 -4.25
C SER A 24 7.44 0.57 -4.69
N ALA A 25 7.94 1.05 -5.83
CA ALA A 25 9.28 0.70 -6.31
C ALA A 25 10.38 1.31 -5.44
N ILE A 26 10.13 2.45 -4.79
CA ILE A 26 11.09 3.07 -3.86
C ILE A 26 11.42 2.15 -2.69
N CYS A 27 10.51 1.27 -2.29
CA CYS A 27 10.70 0.36 -1.18
C CYS A 27 11.85 -0.63 -1.42
N ASP A 28 12.13 -0.97 -2.67
CA ASP A 28 13.22 -1.91 -2.99
C ASP A 28 14.63 -1.30 -2.80
N GLN A 29 14.75 0.02 -2.61
CA GLN A 29 16.04 0.64 -2.26
C GLN A 29 16.61 0.10 -0.94
N ARG A 30 15.76 -0.41 -0.04
CA ARG A 30 16.16 -1.05 1.22
C ARG A 30 16.36 -2.57 1.09
N GLY A 31 16.14 -3.13 -0.10
CA GLY A 31 16.20 -4.56 -0.40
C GLY A 31 15.00 -5.32 0.18
N ILE A 32 14.00 -5.61 -0.67
CA ILE A 32 12.85 -6.42 -0.28
C ILE A 32 13.23 -7.90 -0.37
N ASN A 33 13.46 -8.54 0.78
CA ASN A 33 13.80 -9.96 0.86
C ASN A 33 12.70 -10.80 1.51
N TYR A 34 11.91 -10.22 2.42
CA TYR A 34 10.85 -10.91 3.16
C TYR A 34 9.57 -10.08 3.21
N ILE A 35 8.44 -10.77 3.18
CA ILE A 35 7.11 -10.20 3.20
C ILE A 35 6.35 -10.81 4.38
N SER A 36 5.83 -9.97 5.27
CA SER A 36 4.80 -10.39 6.22
C SER A 36 3.42 -10.11 5.63
N VAL A 37 2.52 -11.08 5.70
CA VAL A 37 1.12 -10.94 5.27
C VAL A 37 0.23 -11.32 6.44
N GLY A 38 -0.77 -10.48 6.73
CA GLY A 38 -1.71 -10.68 7.83
C GLY A 38 -1.20 -10.28 9.21
N SER A 39 -0.07 -9.55 9.29
CA SER A 39 0.40 -8.95 10.54
C SER A 39 -0.40 -7.70 10.89
N HIS A 40 -0.74 -7.58 12.17
CA HIS A 40 -1.15 -6.38 12.88
C HIS A 40 0.07 -5.64 13.47
N ASN A 41 1.08 -6.34 13.99
CA ASN A 41 2.29 -5.74 14.54
C ASN A 41 3.40 -5.63 13.49
N VAL A 42 4.07 -4.47 13.43
CA VAL A 42 5.09 -4.16 12.42
C VAL A 42 6.32 -5.09 12.49
N ASP A 43 6.65 -5.55 13.70
CA ASP A 43 7.78 -6.42 14.04
C ASP A 43 7.50 -7.92 13.82
N GLY A 44 6.26 -8.29 13.48
CA GLY A 44 5.89 -9.69 13.22
C GLY A 44 5.85 -10.56 14.48
N THR A 45 5.66 -9.96 15.65
CA THR A 45 5.42 -10.69 16.91
C THR A 45 4.07 -11.40 16.96
N ASP A 46 3.24 -11.27 15.93
CA ASP A 46 1.86 -11.74 15.88
C ASP A 46 1.60 -12.83 14.81
N ALA A 47 0.34 -13.20 14.61
CA ALA A 47 -0.08 -14.32 13.77
C ALA A 47 0.13 -14.14 12.25
N GLY A 48 0.84 -13.08 11.83
CA GLY A 48 1.26 -12.91 10.45
C GLY A 48 2.17 -14.04 10.01
N GLU A 49 2.12 -14.37 8.73
CA GLU A 49 3.00 -15.39 8.18
C GLU A 49 4.06 -14.69 7.31
N GLU A 50 5.33 -14.96 7.56
CA GLU A 50 6.48 -14.44 6.80
C GLU A 50 6.87 -15.35 5.62
N ILE A 51 7.25 -14.74 4.49
CA ILE A 51 7.70 -15.42 3.27
C ILE A 51 8.87 -14.66 2.66
N LYS A 52 9.82 -15.40 2.11
CA LYS A 52 10.86 -14.83 1.28
C LYS A 52 10.31 -14.36 -0.08
N ALA A 53 10.83 -13.24 -0.56
CA ALA A 53 10.63 -12.75 -1.90
C ALA A 53 11.44 -13.61 -2.88
N LYS A 54 10.76 -14.13 -3.90
CA LYS A 54 11.38 -14.85 -5.02
C LYS A 54 11.97 -13.88 -6.04
N ALA A 55 11.26 -12.79 -6.32
CA ALA A 55 11.66 -11.76 -7.26
C ALA A 55 10.94 -10.44 -6.96
N VAL A 56 11.58 -9.33 -7.29
CA VAL A 56 10.99 -7.99 -7.26
C VAL A 56 11.03 -7.45 -8.69
N HIS A 57 9.87 -7.11 -9.24
CA HIS A 57 9.72 -6.55 -10.57
C HIS A 57 9.34 -5.09 -10.48
N ILE A 58 10.32 -4.20 -10.59
CA ILE A 58 10.13 -2.75 -10.64
C ILE A 58 9.59 -2.36 -12.03
N HIS A 59 8.63 -1.44 -12.08
CA HIS A 59 8.14 -0.95 -13.36
C HIS A 59 9.28 -0.30 -14.19
N PRO A 60 9.45 -0.67 -15.48
CA PRO A 60 10.62 -0.27 -16.27
C PRO A 60 10.73 1.24 -16.55
N LYS A 61 9.64 1.99 -16.36
CA LYS A 61 9.65 3.47 -16.49
C LYS A 61 9.92 4.20 -15.18
N TYR A 62 10.00 3.49 -14.05
CA TYR A 62 10.33 4.13 -12.78
C TYR A 62 11.77 4.63 -12.79
N ASN A 63 11.96 5.92 -12.51
CA ASN A 63 13.29 6.50 -12.35
C ASN A 63 13.25 7.61 -11.29
N PRO A 64 13.64 7.31 -10.04
CA PRO A 64 13.55 8.26 -8.93
C PRO A 64 14.45 9.48 -9.10
N ASN A 65 15.44 9.44 -10.01
CA ASN A 65 16.28 10.60 -10.32
C ASN A 65 15.61 11.59 -11.28
N ILE A 66 14.49 11.22 -11.91
CA ILE A 66 13.74 12.06 -12.85
C ILE A 66 12.39 12.46 -12.25
N SER A 67 11.62 11.49 -11.76
CA SER A 67 10.30 11.73 -11.17
C SER A 67 9.84 10.53 -10.35
N LEU A 68 8.81 10.72 -9.52
CA LEU A 68 8.12 9.62 -8.81
C LEU A 68 7.02 8.95 -9.66
N ALA A 69 6.95 9.24 -10.96
CA ALA A 69 6.01 8.58 -11.85
C ALA A 69 6.34 7.08 -11.97
N TRP A 70 5.30 6.26 -12.12
CA TRP A 70 5.41 4.80 -12.22
C TRP A 70 6.04 4.13 -10.99
N ASP A 71 5.92 4.73 -9.81
CA ASP A 71 6.46 4.18 -8.55
C ASP A 71 5.66 2.97 -8.04
N TYR A 72 5.80 1.84 -8.73
CA TYR A 72 5.26 0.57 -8.29
C TYR A 72 6.15 -0.61 -8.67
N ALA A 73 6.11 -1.64 -7.85
CA ALA A 73 6.77 -2.91 -8.04
C ALA A 73 5.85 -4.07 -7.66
N VAL A 74 6.04 -5.20 -8.35
CA VAL A 74 5.36 -6.46 -8.03
C VAL A 74 6.38 -7.42 -7.42
N VAL A 75 6.13 -7.83 -6.18
CA VAL A 75 6.93 -8.83 -5.49
C VAL A 75 6.30 -10.20 -5.71
N THR A 76 7.06 -11.15 -6.23
CA THR A 76 6.67 -12.56 -6.32
C THR A 76 7.10 -13.29 -5.05
N LEU A 77 6.19 -14.01 -4.41
CA LEU A 77 6.46 -14.79 -3.20
C LEU A 77 6.97 -16.19 -3.55
N GLU A 78 7.83 -16.78 -2.71
CA GLU A 78 8.31 -18.17 -2.92
C GLU A 78 7.20 -19.23 -2.82
N ARG A 79 6.10 -18.93 -2.10
CA ARG A 79 4.97 -19.84 -1.90
C ARG A 79 3.64 -19.08 -1.79
N PRO A 80 2.50 -19.71 -2.17
CA PRO A 80 1.19 -19.07 -2.11
C PRO A 80 0.70 -18.84 -0.66
N ARG A 81 -0.20 -17.87 -0.52
CA ARG A 81 -0.80 -17.43 0.75
C ARG A 81 -2.27 -17.78 0.88
N LYS A 82 -2.69 -17.96 2.13
CA LYS A 82 -4.08 -18.23 2.52
C LYS A 82 -4.92 -16.98 2.75
N PHE A 83 -4.31 -15.80 2.71
CA PHE A 83 -5.00 -14.53 2.87
C PHE A 83 -5.71 -14.14 1.57
N VAL A 84 -6.88 -13.51 1.70
CA VAL A 84 -7.68 -13.03 0.56
C VAL A 84 -6.94 -11.87 -0.10
N PRO A 85 -6.64 -11.96 -1.42
CA PRO A 85 -6.08 -10.84 -2.15
C PRO A 85 -7.09 -9.70 -2.33
N VAL A 86 -6.59 -8.46 -2.37
CA VAL A 86 -7.42 -7.30 -2.74
C VAL A 86 -7.66 -7.28 -4.24
N ASN A 87 -8.84 -6.77 -4.64
CA ASN A 87 -9.17 -6.59 -6.05
C ASN A 87 -8.63 -5.26 -6.58
N PHE A 88 -8.26 -5.25 -7.85
CA PHE A 88 -7.99 -4.00 -8.56
C PHE A 88 -9.29 -3.27 -8.89
N ALA A 89 -9.22 -1.95 -8.91
CA ALA A 89 -10.24 -1.14 -9.59
C ALA A 89 -10.31 -1.57 -11.06
N ARG A 90 -11.52 -1.73 -11.60
CA ARG A 90 -11.68 -2.21 -12.99
C ARG A 90 -11.25 -1.17 -14.02
N ASN A 91 -11.38 0.09 -13.66
CA ASN A 91 -10.96 1.25 -14.45
C ASN A 91 -11.02 2.51 -13.57
N ASP A 92 -10.48 3.60 -14.09
CA ASP A 92 -10.37 4.89 -13.40
C ASP A 92 -11.72 5.47 -12.97
N SER A 93 -12.84 5.12 -13.61
CA SER A 93 -14.17 5.64 -13.22
C SER A 93 -14.65 5.10 -11.86
N GLU A 94 -14.01 4.06 -11.33
CA GLU A 94 -14.29 3.55 -9.98
C GLU A 94 -13.67 4.39 -8.87
N ILE A 95 -12.79 5.34 -9.21
CA ILE A 95 -12.10 6.26 -8.33
C ILE A 95 -12.48 7.68 -8.74
N GLN A 96 -13.24 8.38 -7.90
CA GLN A 96 -13.82 9.68 -8.23
C GLN A 96 -13.42 10.70 -7.17
N GLU A 97 -13.24 11.96 -7.57
CA GLU A 97 -13.05 13.07 -6.63
C GLU A 97 -14.14 13.06 -5.55
N GLY A 98 -13.75 13.30 -4.30
CA GLY A 98 -14.64 13.23 -3.15
C GLY A 98 -14.87 11.83 -2.58
N MET A 99 -14.35 10.77 -3.21
CA MET A 99 -14.52 9.41 -2.72
C MET A 99 -13.69 9.16 -1.46
N PRO A 100 -14.28 8.64 -0.37
CA PRO A 100 -13.53 8.22 0.80
C PRO A 100 -12.73 6.96 0.49
N THR A 101 -11.49 6.94 0.94
CA THR A 101 -10.54 5.84 0.78
C THR A 101 -9.76 5.65 2.08
N SER A 102 -9.35 4.43 2.36
CA SER A 102 -8.58 4.06 3.54
C SER A 102 -7.15 3.71 3.14
N VAL A 103 -6.17 4.20 3.90
CA VAL A 103 -4.78 3.72 3.86
C VAL A 103 -4.49 3.08 5.21
N MET A 104 -3.85 1.92 5.18
CA MET A 104 -3.44 1.20 6.40
C MET A 104 -1.93 1.03 6.42
N GLY A 105 -1.31 1.30 7.57
CA GLY A 105 0.13 1.18 7.72
C GLY A 105 0.63 1.41 9.15
N TRP A 106 1.95 1.40 9.28
CA TRP A 106 2.68 1.54 10.54
C TRP A 106 3.51 2.81 10.59
N GLY A 107 3.22 3.76 9.68
CA GLY A 107 3.93 5.01 9.60
C GLY A 107 3.87 5.84 10.87
N ILE A 108 4.70 6.89 10.88
CA ILE A 108 4.78 7.83 11.99
C ILE A 108 3.41 8.46 12.25
N VAL A 109 2.93 8.40 13.49
CA VAL A 109 1.57 8.79 13.86
C VAL A 109 1.43 10.29 14.07
N THR A 110 2.45 10.93 14.63
CA THR A 110 2.45 12.37 14.90
C THR A 110 3.83 12.94 14.57
N CYS A 111 3.88 14.22 14.21
CA CYS A 111 5.17 14.92 14.02
C CYS A 111 5.98 15.05 15.33
N GLU A 112 5.38 14.71 16.48
CA GLU A 112 6.00 14.76 17.81
C GLU A 112 6.53 13.38 18.25
N ASP A 113 5.97 12.29 17.71
CA ASP A 113 6.45 10.93 17.93
C ASP A 113 7.55 10.59 16.93
N GLU A 114 8.77 10.34 17.43
CA GLU A 114 9.90 9.92 16.59
C GLU A 114 9.81 8.45 16.13
N GLY A 115 8.74 7.73 16.50
CA GLY A 115 8.59 6.28 16.31
C GLY A 115 7.51 5.88 15.31
N TYR A 116 7.80 4.83 14.54
CA TYR A 116 6.79 4.07 13.80
C TYR A 116 5.76 3.46 14.76
N SER A 117 4.52 3.27 14.28
CA SER A 117 3.52 2.58 15.09
C SER A 117 3.85 1.09 15.20
N LEU A 118 3.75 0.54 16.42
CA LEU A 118 3.86 -0.91 16.60
C LEU A 118 2.67 -1.63 15.94
N GLU A 119 1.46 -1.13 16.17
CA GLU A 119 0.20 -1.70 15.70
C GLU A 119 -0.23 -1.06 14.37
N LEU A 120 -0.89 -1.83 13.52
CA LEU A 120 -1.41 -1.36 12.23
C LEU A 120 -2.50 -0.31 12.49
N ARG A 121 -2.38 0.84 11.83
CA ARG A 121 -3.36 1.93 11.90
C ARG A 121 -3.97 2.19 10.54
N SER A 122 -5.14 2.82 10.55
CA SER A 122 -5.86 3.23 9.35
C SER A 122 -6.18 4.72 9.38
N VAL A 123 -6.09 5.38 8.23
CA VAL A 123 -6.57 6.75 8.04
C VAL A 123 -7.49 6.81 6.83
N VAL A 124 -8.61 7.51 6.98
CA VAL A 124 -9.52 7.82 5.86
C VAL A 124 -9.10 9.13 5.21
N LEU A 125 -8.86 9.08 3.91
CA LEU A 125 -8.53 10.19 3.02
C LEU A 125 -9.60 10.33 1.93
N GLU A 126 -9.63 11.49 1.30
CA GLU A 126 -10.57 11.78 0.21
C GLU A 126 -9.81 11.89 -1.11
N VAL A 127 -10.28 11.20 -2.14
CA VAL A 127 -9.70 11.27 -3.50
C VAL A 127 -9.83 12.68 -4.05
N TRP A 128 -8.75 13.19 -4.64
CA TRP A 128 -8.69 14.50 -5.28
C TRP A 128 -8.53 14.37 -6.79
N ASP A 129 -9.11 15.30 -7.55
CA ASP A 129 -8.79 15.39 -8.96
C ASP A 129 -7.29 15.67 -9.15
N ASN A 130 -6.65 14.88 -9.99
CA ASN A 130 -5.20 14.97 -10.17
C ASN A 130 -4.79 16.29 -10.82
N LYS A 131 -5.62 16.89 -11.69
CA LYS A 131 -5.28 18.18 -12.29
C LYS A 131 -5.26 19.27 -11.21
N ASN A 132 -6.27 19.30 -10.34
CA ASN A 132 -6.30 20.19 -9.18
C ASN A 132 -5.07 19.95 -8.27
N CYS A 133 -4.71 18.67 -8.04
CA CYS A 133 -3.54 18.31 -7.26
C CYS A 133 -2.22 18.83 -7.86
N SER A 134 -2.04 18.75 -9.18
CA SER A 134 -0.84 19.28 -9.86
C SER A 134 -0.70 20.79 -9.76
N GLU A 135 -1.80 21.53 -9.61
CA GLU A 135 -1.77 22.99 -9.41
C GLU A 135 -1.27 23.37 -8.00
N VAL A 136 -1.49 22.51 -7.01
CA VAL A 136 -1.01 22.70 -5.63
C VAL A 136 0.43 22.20 -5.45
N TYR A 137 0.73 21.03 -6.01
CA TYR A 137 2.05 20.39 -5.90
C TYR A 137 2.94 20.67 -7.12
N THR A 138 3.15 21.94 -7.44
CA THR A 138 3.93 22.36 -8.62
C THR A 138 5.33 21.74 -8.64
N ASP A 139 5.96 21.65 -7.48
CA ASP A 139 7.34 21.16 -7.34
C ASP A 139 7.46 19.63 -7.47
N LEU A 140 6.39 18.90 -7.12
CA LEU A 140 6.34 17.44 -7.29
C LEU A 140 5.83 17.03 -8.66
N SER A 141 5.04 17.91 -9.31
CA SER A 141 4.45 17.70 -10.63
C SER A 141 3.88 16.28 -10.81
N PRO A 142 2.90 15.88 -9.97
CA PRO A 142 2.40 14.51 -9.96
C PRO A 142 1.87 14.11 -11.34
N SER A 143 2.26 12.90 -11.76
CA SER A 143 1.90 12.33 -13.05
C SER A 143 0.44 11.92 -13.07
N GLN A 144 -0.35 12.63 -13.88
CA GLN A 144 -1.76 12.29 -14.17
C GLN A 144 -1.97 10.84 -14.65
N GLN A 145 -0.94 10.20 -15.21
CA GLN A 145 -1.03 8.86 -15.79
C GLN A 145 -0.68 7.74 -14.82
N SER A 146 -0.04 8.03 -13.69
CA SER A 146 0.54 6.99 -12.83
C SER A 146 0.43 7.27 -11.34
N GLN A 147 -0.23 8.36 -10.96
CA GLN A 147 -0.41 8.76 -9.57
C GLN A 147 -1.86 9.22 -9.35
N GLN A 148 -2.37 9.04 -8.14
CA GLN A 148 -3.69 9.49 -7.71
C GLN A 148 -3.53 10.24 -6.39
N CYS A 149 -3.98 11.48 -6.33
CA CYS A 149 -3.96 12.25 -5.10
C CYS A 149 -5.15 11.89 -4.20
N ALA A 150 -4.89 11.82 -2.89
CA ALA A 150 -5.91 11.72 -1.86
C ALA A 150 -5.45 12.44 -0.60
N GLY A 151 -6.34 13.19 0.05
CA GLY A 151 -5.99 13.99 1.23
C GLY A 151 -6.88 15.21 1.41
N GLY A 152 -6.28 16.32 1.85
CA GLY A 152 -6.99 17.59 2.06
C GLY A 152 -7.78 17.67 3.38
N ILE A 153 -7.71 16.64 4.23
CA ILE A 153 -8.37 16.61 5.53
C ILE A 153 -7.37 17.02 6.62
N VAL A 154 -7.72 18.05 7.38
CA VAL A 154 -6.87 18.56 8.47
C VAL A 154 -6.55 17.45 9.47
N HIS A 155 -5.27 17.34 9.86
CA HIS A 155 -4.73 16.32 10.77
C HIS A 155 -4.79 14.87 10.26
N LYS A 156 -4.99 14.63 8.96
CA LYS A 156 -4.91 13.30 8.36
C LYS A 156 -3.92 13.26 7.21
N CYS A 157 -2.94 12.38 7.30
CA CYS A 157 -1.97 12.12 6.24
C CYS A 157 -1.41 10.70 6.35
N THR A 158 -0.73 10.26 5.29
CA THR A 158 0.22 9.15 5.35
C THR A 158 1.57 9.65 5.82
N ALA A 159 2.39 8.76 6.38
CA ALA A 159 3.71 9.09 6.89
C ALA A 159 4.79 8.10 6.39
N PRO A 160 6.10 8.40 6.57
CA PRO A 160 7.15 7.42 6.35
C PRO A 160 6.82 6.11 7.07
N GLY A 161 6.93 4.98 6.38
CA GLY A 161 6.46 3.66 6.84
C GLY A 161 5.18 3.18 6.16
N ASP A 162 4.34 4.10 5.67
CA ASP A 162 3.15 3.79 4.87
C ASP A 162 3.46 3.67 3.38
N MET A 163 4.70 3.92 2.95
CA MET A 163 5.09 3.79 1.55
C MET A 163 4.77 2.40 1.00
N GLY A 164 4.13 2.37 -0.17
CA GLY A 164 3.66 1.13 -0.80
C GLY A 164 2.39 0.53 -0.19
N ALA A 165 1.83 1.10 0.87
CA ALA A 165 0.50 0.72 1.37
C ALA A 165 -0.58 1.02 0.32
N PRO A 166 -1.62 0.18 0.22
CA PRO A 166 -2.70 0.40 -0.73
C PRO A 166 -3.60 1.58 -0.32
N LEU A 167 -4.04 2.35 -1.30
CA LEU A 167 -5.20 3.22 -1.19
C LEU A 167 -6.45 2.40 -1.51
N ILE A 168 -7.24 2.07 -0.48
CA ILE A 168 -8.35 1.13 -0.59
C ILE A 168 -9.68 1.90 -0.64
N LYS A 169 -10.50 1.56 -1.62
CA LYS A 169 -11.92 1.87 -1.60
C LYS A 169 -12.64 0.74 -0.89
N GLU A 170 -13.15 1.02 0.31
CA GLU A 170 -13.99 0.06 1.02
C GLU A 170 -15.37 -0.01 0.34
N ASN A 171 -15.82 -1.22 0.01
CA ASN A 171 -17.21 -1.43 -0.37
C ASN A 171 -18.09 -1.39 0.89
N LYS A 172 -19.33 -0.89 0.77
CA LYS A 172 -20.28 -0.79 1.90
C LYS A 172 -20.61 -2.14 2.54
N GLU A 173 -20.39 -3.22 1.81
CA GLU A 173 -20.31 -4.58 2.32
C GLU A 173 -18.83 -4.84 2.55
N GLY A 174 -18.38 -4.75 3.81
CA GLY A 174 -16.98 -4.95 4.17
C GLY A 174 -16.42 -6.21 3.49
N ASP A 175 -15.24 -6.07 2.89
CA ASP A 175 -14.64 -7.10 2.03
C ASP A 175 -14.73 -8.49 2.68
N ALA A 176 -15.44 -9.39 1.98
CA ALA A 176 -15.70 -10.80 2.28
C ALA A 176 -16.18 -11.09 3.72
N THR A 177 -17.51 -11.09 3.90
CA THR A 177 -18.08 -11.84 5.02
C THR A 177 -18.00 -13.33 4.69
N ARG A 178 -17.83 -14.16 5.72
CA ARG A 178 -17.71 -15.62 5.65
C ARG A 178 -18.85 -16.32 4.86
N ASP A 179 -19.93 -15.60 4.57
CA ASP A 179 -21.09 -16.09 3.83
C ASP A 179 -20.89 -16.06 2.29
N ASP A 180 -19.93 -15.29 1.77
CA ASP A 180 -19.63 -15.23 0.33
C ASP A 180 -18.89 -16.47 -0.19
N CYS A 181 -18.29 -17.28 0.70
CA CYS A 181 -17.68 -18.55 0.34
C CYS A 181 -18.69 -19.71 0.21
N ALA A 182 -19.96 -19.51 0.59
CA ALA A 182 -20.97 -20.58 0.61
C ALA A 182 -21.85 -20.64 -0.65
N SER A 183 -21.64 -19.74 -1.63
CA SER A 183 -22.47 -19.66 -2.85
C SER A 183 -21.75 -20.11 -4.13
N MET A 184 -20.57 -20.73 -4.00
CA MET A 184 -19.90 -21.42 -5.11
C MET A 184 -20.00 -22.95 -4.93
N ASP A 185 -21.22 -23.46 -5.01
CA ASP A 185 -21.54 -24.87 -5.33
C ASP A 185 -22.87 -24.93 -6.10
#